data_AF-A0A848U663-F1
#
_entry.id   AF-A0A848U663-F1
#
_cell.length_a   1.000
_cell.length_b   1.000
_cell.length_c   1.000
_cell.angle_alpha   90.00
_cell.angle_beta   90.00
_cell.angle_gamma   90.00
#
_symmetry.space_group_name_H-M   'P 1'
#
loop_
_entity.id
_entity.type
_entity.pdbx_description
1 polymer ?
#
loop_
_entity_poly.entity_id
_entity_poly.type
_entity_poly.pdbx_seq_one_letter_code
_entity_poly.pdbx_strand_id
1 'polypeptide(L)'
;MIPCIDSEATTFIKVAEVWVPEGDRLVLADGDYGELEAFATASQASGFTCGEGLPGKAWQQGRPVVLKHFDGSYFKRIEAAEEAGLTSAVAVPVFAESTLKAVLVLLCGTDTHHHGAIEVWQDDGERLTLDDGYYGSATRFESASRTVSFAHGQGLPGAVLAANTPLMMRDIARSSNFMRSAQAAAIGLKTGLGIPVPTASGDIAVVTLLSASDTPIAHRFEIWDARPERVGATRSAQLIDGLCERHGALWPQQNPPIDPPMAHVWKGPIGQVLGTGLPHVKNNGAGLPAGYTSMVALPIHQEADLAYVIAWYL
;
A
#
# COMPACT_ATOMS: atom_id res chain seq x y z
N MET A 1 16.95 22.23 -21.01
CA MET A 1 15.74 21.51 -21.45
C MET A 1 16.03 20.04 -21.21
N ILE A 2 15.61 19.52 -20.06
CA ILE A 2 15.78 18.11 -19.72
C ILE A 2 14.73 17.35 -20.53
N PRO A 3 15.07 16.30 -21.27
CA PRO A 3 14.08 15.56 -22.06
C PRO A 3 13.02 15.00 -21.12
N CYS A 4 11.75 15.28 -21.44
CA CYS A 4 10.60 14.61 -20.85
C CYS A 4 10.77 13.12 -21.15
N ILE A 5 10.97 12.31 -20.11
CA ILE A 5 11.04 10.87 -20.26
C ILE A 5 9.59 10.41 -20.50
N ASP A 6 9.20 10.30 -21.76
CA ASP A 6 8.04 9.53 -22.21
C ASP A 6 8.39 8.03 -22.19
N SER A 7 8.63 7.51 -20.99
CA SER A 7 8.63 6.08 -20.73
C SER A 7 7.67 5.90 -19.57
N GLU A 8 6.40 5.64 -19.85
CA GLU A 8 5.43 5.21 -18.83
C GLU A 8 5.84 3.81 -18.35
N ALA A 9 6.82 3.77 -17.44
CA ALA A 9 7.28 2.54 -16.82
C ALA A 9 6.09 1.92 -16.10
N THR A 10 5.64 0.74 -16.56
CA THR A 10 4.44 0.13 -16.00
C THR A 10 4.64 -0.19 -14.53
N THR A 11 3.66 0.15 -13.70
CA THR A 11 3.73 -0.11 -12.26
C THR A 11 3.70 -1.60 -11.96
N PHE A 12 4.35 -1.97 -10.85
CA PHE A 12 4.46 -3.36 -10.40
C PHE A 12 3.11 -3.95 -9.94
N ILE A 13 2.27 -3.12 -9.31
CA ILE A 13 0.90 -3.47 -8.95
C ILE A 13 0.06 -3.42 -10.23
N LYS A 14 -0.54 -4.56 -10.60
CA LYS A 14 -1.36 -4.67 -11.82
C LYS A 14 -2.85 -4.67 -11.52
N VAL A 15 -3.23 -5.14 -10.33
CA VAL A 15 -4.62 -5.21 -9.89
C VAL A 15 -4.73 -4.76 -8.44
N ALA A 16 -5.78 -4.00 -8.13
CA ALA A 16 -6.21 -3.71 -6.77
C ALA A 16 -7.67 -4.13 -6.59
N GLU A 17 -7.97 -4.85 -5.52
CA GLU A 17 -9.32 -5.31 -5.19
C GLU A 17 -9.68 -4.90 -3.76
N VAL A 18 -10.90 -4.40 -3.56
CA VAL A 18 -11.43 -4.12 -2.22
C VAL A 18 -12.52 -5.13 -1.90
N TRP A 19 -12.26 -5.93 -0.88
CA TRP A 19 -13.17 -6.96 -0.41
C TRP A 19 -13.79 -6.53 0.91
N VAL A 20 -15.12 -6.48 1.03
CA VAL A 20 -15.81 -6.04 2.25
C VAL A 20 -16.60 -7.18 2.87
N PRO A 21 -16.71 -7.25 4.21
CA PRO A 21 -17.57 -8.24 4.86
C PRO A 21 -19.06 -8.02 4.55
N GLU A 22 -19.72 -9.08 4.12
CA GLU A 22 -21.17 -9.19 4.01
C GLU A 22 -21.61 -10.52 4.63
N GLY A 23 -22.07 -10.47 5.89
CA GLY A 23 -22.38 -11.68 6.65
C GLY A 23 -21.12 -12.47 7.01
N ASP A 24 -21.05 -13.73 6.58
CA ASP A 24 -19.96 -14.67 6.86
C ASP A 24 -18.89 -14.73 5.75
N ARG A 25 -19.00 -13.84 4.75
CA ARG A 25 -18.12 -13.81 3.58
C ARG A 25 -17.66 -12.41 3.21
N LEU A 26 -16.55 -12.35 2.50
CA LEU A 26 -16.06 -11.17 1.81
C LEU A 26 -16.62 -11.14 0.39
N VAL A 27 -17.13 -9.99 -0.02
CA VAL A 27 -17.63 -9.70 -1.38
C VAL A 27 -16.82 -8.58 -2.01
N LEU A 28 -16.69 -8.59 -3.33
CA LEU A 28 -15.96 -7.56 -4.07
C LEU A 28 -16.78 -6.26 -4.06
N ALA A 29 -16.22 -5.19 -3.49
CA ALA A 29 -16.85 -3.87 -3.45
C ALA A 29 -16.30 -2.92 -4.52
N ASP A 30 -15.00 -3.02 -4.81
CA ASP A 30 -14.30 -2.12 -5.73
C ASP A 30 -13.09 -2.82 -6.34
N GLY A 31 -12.61 -2.33 -7.49
CA GLY A 31 -11.39 -2.85 -8.08
C GLY A 31 -10.91 -2.14 -9.34
N ASP A 32 -9.61 -2.25 -9.56
CA ASP A 32 -8.93 -1.82 -10.77
C ASP A 32 -8.13 -3.01 -11.31
N TYR A 33 -8.43 -3.36 -12.56
CA TYR A 33 -7.90 -4.54 -13.24
C TYR A 33 -7.07 -4.15 -14.47
N GLY A 34 -6.98 -2.85 -14.79
CA GLY A 34 -6.51 -2.40 -16.11
C GLY A 34 -7.25 -3.13 -17.23
N GLU A 35 -6.49 -3.74 -18.14
CA GLU A 35 -7.00 -4.49 -19.29
C GLU A 35 -7.28 -5.99 -19.00
N LEU A 36 -7.22 -6.42 -17.73
CA LEU A 36 -7.32 -7.84 -17.34
C LEU A 36 -8.79 -8.29 -17.12
N GLU A 37 -9.62 -8.18 -18.16
CA GLU A 37 -11.07 -8.42 -18.09
C GLU A 37 -11.45 -9.84 -17.63
N ALA A 38 -10.70 -10.86 -18.06
CA ALA A 38 -10.94 -12.25 -17.67
C ALA A 38 -10.74 -12.43 -16.16
N PHE A 39 -9.69 -11.84 -15.59
CA PHE A 39 -9.45 -11.86 -14.16
C PHE A 39 -10.49 -11.04 -13.40
N ALA A 40 -10.89 -9.87 -13.93
CA ALA A 40 -11.98 -9.06 -13.36
C ALA A 40 -13.29 -9.86 -13.24
N THR A 41 -13.65 -10.61 -14.29
CA THR A 41 -14.83 -11.48 -14.30
C THR A 41 -14.72 -12.59 -13.25
N ALA A 42 -13.57 -13.25 -13.17
CA ALA A 42 -13.31 -14.29 -12.16
C ALA A 42 -13.40 -13.74 -10.73
N SER A 43 -12.90 -12.53 -10.49
CA SER A 43 -13.02 -11.85 -9.20
C SER A 43 -14.45 -11.45 -8.87
N GLN A 44 -15.22 -10.90 -9.82
CA GLN A 44 -16.64 -10.58 -9.59
C GLN A 44 -17.49 -11.81 -9.24
N ALA A 45 -17.17 -12.97 -9.79
CA ALA A 45 -17.84 -14.23 -9.48
C ALA A 45 -17.40 -14.87 -8.15
N SER A 46 -16.42 -14.28 -7.46
CA SER A 46 -15.81 -14.82 -6.26
C SER A 46 -16.37 -14.20 -4.97
N GLY A 47 -16.22 -14.96 -3.88
CA GLY A 47 -16.36 -14.46 -2.51
C GLY A 47 -15.61 -15.40 -1.58
N PHE A 48 -15.23 -14.90 -0.41
CA PHE A 48 -14.30 -15.61 0.48
C PHE A 48 -14.82 -15.67 1.90
N THR A 49 -14.98 -16.86 2.45
CA THR A 49 -15.22 -17.05 3.89
C THR A 49 -13.94 -16.78 4.70
N CYS A 50 -14.08 -16.63 6.02
CA CYS A 50 -12.92 -16.46 6.89
C CYS A 50 -11.96 -17.67 6.77
N GLY A 51 -10.70 -17.39 6.43
CA GLY A 51 -9.65 -18.38 6.17
C GLY A 51 -9.58 -18.92 4.73
N GLU A 52 -10.52 -18.54 3.86
CA GLU A 52 -10.57 -18.99 2.47
C GLU A 52 -9.86 -18.04 1.51
N GLY A 53 -9.01 -18.58 0.63
CA GLY A 53 -8.26 -17.75 -0.31
C GLY A 53 -7.36 -16.74 0.40
N LEU A 54 -6.78 -15.82 -0.38
CA LEU A 54 -5.93 -14.78 0.18
C LEU A 54 -6.69 -13.74 1.03
N PRO A 55 -7.83 -13.18 0.59
CA PRO A 55 -8.59 -12.24 1.42
C PRO A 55 -9.07 -12.85 2.74
N GLY A 56 -9.61 -14.07 2.69
CA GLY A 56 -10.09 -14.76 3.87
C GLY A 56 -8.95 -15.14 4.82
N LYS A 57 -7.75 -15.46 4.32
CA LYS A 57 -6.58 -15.68 5.17
C LYS A 57 -6.15 -14.43 5.92
N ALA A 58 -6.12 -13.27 5.27
CA ALA A 58 -5.84 -12.00 5.95
C ALA A 58 -6.91 -11.67 7.01
N TRP A 59 -8.18 -11.95 6.72
CA TRP A 59 -9.26 -11.85 7.71
C TRP A 59 -9.02 -12.77 8.91
N GLN A 60 -8.74 -14.06 8.67
CA GLN A 60 -8.52 -15.04 9.73
C GLN A 60 -7.32 -14.71 10.61
N GLN A 61 -6.21 -14.26 10.02
CA GLN A 61 -4.99 -13.93 10.77
C GLN A 61 -5.05 -12.54 11.43
N GLY A 62 -5.96 -11.67 10.98
CA GLY A 62 -6.09 -10.31 11.50
C GLY A 62 -4.89 -9.41 11.19
N ARG A 63 -4.08 -9.75 10.18
CA ARG A 63 -2.84 -9.05 9.81
C ARG A 63 -2.56 -9.15 8.31
N PRO A 64 -1.67 -8.30 7.74
CA PRO A 64 -1.28 -8.41 6.34
C PRO A 64 -0.70 -9.78 5.99
N VAL A 65 -1.01 -10.29 4.80
CA VAL A 65 -0.53 -11.58 4.29
C VAL A 65 0.07 -11.40 2.90
N VAL A 66 1.29 -11.87 2.72
CA VAL A 66 1.97 -11.91 1.42
C VAL A 66 1.85 -13.31 0.84
N LEU A 67 1.57 -13.39 -0.46
CA LEU A 67 1.60 -14.63 -1.23
C LEU A 67 2.55 -14.45 -2.42
N LYS A 68 3.65 -15.20 -2.42
CA LYS A 68 4.76 -15.04 -3.39
C LYS A 68 4.56 -15.82 -4.69
N HIS A 69 3.70 -16.83 -4.67
CA HIS A 69 3.37 -17.69 -5.81
C HIS A 69 1.93 -18.20 -5.63
N PHE A 70 1.22 -18.39 -6.74
CA PHE A 70 -0.16 -18.89 -6.74
C PHE A 70 -0.25 -20.40 -6.90
N ASP A 71 0.61 -21.00 -7.73
CA ASP A 71 0.63 -22.45 -7.93
C ASP A 71 0.90 -23.19 -6.61
N GLY A 72 0.19 -24.31 -6.39
CA GLY A 72 0.27 -25.10 -5.17
C GLY A 72 -0.13 -24.39 -3.87
N SER A 73 -0.66 -23.16 -3.95
CA SER A 73 -1.07 -22.36 -2.80
C SER A 73 -2.57 -22.43 -2.53
N TYR A 74 -3.03 -21.72 -1.50
CA TYR A 74 -4.46 -21.55 -1.20
C TYR A 74 -5.13 -20.45 -2.03
N PHE A 75 -4.42 -19.84 -3.00
CA PHE A 75 -5.01 -18.83 -3.88
C PHE A 75 -6.18 -19.40 -4.68
N LYS A 76 -7.21 -18.57 -4.91
CA LYS A 76 -8.34 -18.90 -5.79
C LYS A 76 -8.23 -18.07 -7.05
N ARG A 77 -8.80 -18.56 -8.16
CA ARG A 77 -8.70 -17.97 -9.50
C ARG A 77 -7.29 -18.11 -10.09
N ILE A 78 -6.61 -19.24 -9.80
CA ILE A 78 -5.24 -19.50 -10.26
C ILE A 78 -5.16 -19.44 -11.79
N GLU A 79 -6.01 -20.18 -12.51
CA GLU A 79 -6.01 -20.21 -13.98
C GLU A 79 -6.14 -18.80 -14.59
N ALA A 80 -7.14 -18.02 -14.15
CA ALA A 80 -7.33 -16.65 -14.62
C ALA A 80 -6.17 -15.70 -14.24
N ALA A 81 -5.54 -15.92 -13.08
CA ALA A 81 -4.38 -15.14 -12.66
C ALA A 81 -3.12 -15.48 -13.50
N GLU A 82 -2.92 -16.75 -13.81
CA GLU A 82 -1.84 -17.22 -14.68
C GLU A 82 -1.99 -16.68 -16.10
N GLU A 83 -3.19 -16.75 -16.68
CA GLU A 83 -3.50 -16.15 -17.98
C GLU A 83 -3.28 -14.64 -17.99
N ALA A 84 -3.54 -13.97 -16.87
CA ALA A 84 -3.30 -12.54 -16.67
C ALA A 84 -1.83 -12.19 -16.35
N GLY A 85 -0.94 -13.18 -16.22
CA GLY A 85 0.48 -12.97 -15.87
C GLY A 85 0.69 -12.48 -14.42
N LEU A 86 -0.28 -12.69 -13.53
CA LEU A 86 -0.17 -12.36 -12.11
C LEU A 86 0.54 -13.49 -11.37
N THR A 87 1.43 -13.16 -10.44
CA THR A 87 2.26 -14.17 -9.74
C THR A 87 2.25 -14.08 -8.24
N SER A 88 1.94 -12.91 -7.72
CA SER A 88 2.02 -12.64 -6.31
C SER A 88 0.93 -11.66 -5.92
N ALA A 89 0.62 -11.66 -4.63
CA ALA A 89 -0.36 -10.75 -4.08
C ALA A 89 -0.09 -10.45 -2.62
N VAL A 90 -0.54 -9.28 -2.18
CA VAL A 90 -0.53 -8.87 -0.78
C VAL A 90 -1.94 -8.50 -0.38
N ALA A 91 -2.44 -9.10 0.70
CA ALA A 91 -3.70 -8.74 1.32
C ALA A 91 -3.44 -7.91 2.58
N VAL A 92 -4.00 -6.71 2.63
CA VAL A 92 -3.91 -5.77 3.75
C VAL A 92 -5.31 -5.63 4.36
N PRO A 93 -5.59 -6.23 5.52
CA PRO A 93 -6.86 -6.04 6.19
C PRO A 93 -6.92 -4.64 6.81
N VAL A 94 -8.10 -4.03 6.75
CA VAL A 94 -8.41 -2.75 7.39
C VAL A 94 -9.31 -3.03 8.57
N PHE A 95 -8.81 -2.73 9.76
CA PHE A 95 -9.57 -2.82 11.00
C PHE A 95 -9.90 -1.42 11.52
N ALA A 96 -11.07 -1.29 12.14
CA ALA A 96 -11.36 -0.25 13.13
C ALA A 96 -11.62 -0.98 14.44
N GLU A 97 -10.79 -0.72 15.45
CA GLU A 97 -10.66 -1.58 16.64
C GLU A 97 -10.48 -3.06 16.23
N SER A 98 -11.31 -3.97 16.72
CA SER A 98 -11.30 -5.39 16.34
C SER A 98 -12.22 -5.73 15.14
N THR A 99 -12.90 -4.74 14.56
CA THR A 99 -13.88 -4.97 13.49
C THR A 99 -13.20 -4.89 12.12
N LEU A 100 -13.24 -5.98 11.36
CA LEU A 100 -12.79 -5.96 9.96
C LEU A 100 -13.72 -5.07 9.14
N LYS A 101 -13.15 -4.05 8.49
CA LYS A 101 -13.85 -3.12 7.60
C LYS A 101 -13.77 -3.56 6.15
N ALA A 102 -12.59 -3.99 5.71
CA ALA A 102 -12.30 -4.46 4.37
C ALA A 102 -10.97 -5.21 4.31
N VAL A 103 -10.68 -5.88 3.21
CA VAL A 103 -9.36 -6.37 2.83
C VAL A 103 -9.00 -5.78 1.47
N LEU A 104 -7.94 -4.99 1.42
CA LEU A 104 -7.33 -4.54 0.17
C LEU A 104 -6.39 -5.64 -0.33
N VAL A 105 -6.59 -6.12 -1.55
CA VAL A 105 -5.67 -7.04 -2.22
C VAL A 105 -4.99 -6.34 -3.36
N LEU A 106 -3.65 -6.37 -3.37
CA LEU A 106 -2.82 -5.90 -4.46
C LEU A 106 -2.21 -7.12 -5.14
N LEU A 107 -2.46 -7.30 -6.45
CA LEU A 107 -1.85 -8.38 -7.24
C LEU A 107 -0.81 -7.82 -8.19
N CYS A 108 0.26 -8.58 -8.36
CA CYS A 108 1.44 -8.12 -9.04
C CYS A 108 1.92 -9.12 -10.09
N GLY A 109 2.45 -8.60 -11.20
CA GLY A 109 2.75 -9.36 -12.41
C GLY A 109 4.14 -9.98 -12.46
N THR A 110 4.32 -10.96 -13.36
CA THR A 110 5.64 -11.40 -13.85
C THR A 110 6.28 -10.29 -14.66
N ASP A 111 7.22 -9.55 -14.09
CA ASP A 111 8.30 -8.99 -14.92
C ASP A 111 9.63 -9.31 -14.25
N THR A 112 10.50 -9.89 -15.06
CA THR A 112 11.84 -10.31 -14.65
C THR A 112 12.77 -9.12 -14.38
N HIS A 113 12.38 -7.92 -14.82
CA HIS A 113 13.12 -6.68 -14.63
C HIS A 113 12.57 -5.81 -13.47
N HIS A 114 11.56 -6.28 -12.72
CA HIS A 114 10.99 -5.52 -11.61
C HIS A 114 11.92 -5.48 -10.37
N HIS A 115 12.28 -4.26 -10.00
CA HIS A 115 13.07 -3.90 -8.83
C HIS A 115 12.19 -3.10 -7.86
N GLY A 116 11.53 -3.81 -6.94
CA GLY A 116 10.69 -3.21 -5.91
C GLY A 116 10.46 -4.20 -4.78
N ALA A 117 9.92 -3.73 -3.66
CA ALA A 117 9.54 -4.64 -2.59
C ALA A 117 8.27 -4.19 -1.87
N ILE A 118 7.45 -5.18 -1.52
CA ILE A 118 6.39 -5.04 -0.53
C ILE A 118 6.80 -5.89 0.66
N GLU A 119 7.02 -5.28 1.81
CA GLU A 119 7.48 -5.98 3.01
C GLU A 119 6.47 -5.81 4.13
N VAL A 120 6.26 -6.86 4.92
CA VAL A 120 5.46 -6.88 6.13
C VAL A 120 6.40 -7.12 7.30
N TRP A 121 6.49 -6.12 8.17
CA TRP A 121 7.28 -6.16 9.39
C TRP A 121 6.36 -6.33 10.60
N GLN A 122 6.77 -7.15 11.55
CA GLN A 122 6.04 -7.40 12.79
C GLN A 122 6.92 -7.03 13.98
N ASP A 123 6.30 -6.45 15.01
CA ASP A 123 6.98 -6.13 16.26
C ASP A 123 6.95 -7.37 17.17
N ASP A 124 8.13 -7.81 17.63
CA ASP A 124 8.25 -8.89 18.61
C ASP A 124 8.29 -8.38 20.07
N GLY A 125 8.13 -7.07 20.25
CA GLY A 125 8.16 -6.36 21.53
C GLY A 125 9.51 -5.72 21.86
N GLU A 126 10.58 -6.11 21.16
CA GLU A 126 11.89 -5.45 21.24
C GLU A 126 12.27 -4.79 19.91
N ARG A 127 11.97 -5.46 18.79
CA ARG A 127 12.38 -5.07 17.45
C ARG A 127 11.33 -5.45 16.41
N LEU A 128 11.37 -4.72 15.30
CA LEU A 128 10.70 -5.14 14.07
C LEU A 128 11.54 -6.19 13.35
N THR A 129 10.91 -7.33 13.05
CA THR A 129 11.46 -8.39 12.21
C THR A 129 10.61 -8.56 10.94
N LEU A 130 11.23 -9.06 9.88
CA LEU A 130 10.50 -9.33 8.63
C LEU A 130 9.64 -10.57 8.81
N ASP A 131 8.32 -10.41 8.78
CA ASP A 131 7.37 -11.53 8.78
C ASP A 131 7.27 -12.14 7.39
N ASP A 132 7.03 -11.30 6.38
CA ASP A 132 7.15 -11.71 4.99
C ASP A 132 7.39 -10.55 4.03
N GLY A 133 7.67 -10.85 2.76
CA GLY A 133 7.78 -9.83 1.73
C GLY A 133 7.86 -10.40 0.33
N TYR A 134 7.51 -9.57 -0.65
CA TYR A 134 7.71 -9.80 -2.06
C TYR A 134 8.82 -8.87 -2.56
N TYR A 135 9.72 -9.40 -3.41
CA TYR A 135 10.94 -8.71 -3.83
C TYR A 135 11.19 -8.73 -5.35
N GLY A 136 10.25 -9.24 -6.13
CA GLY A 136 10.44 -9.45 -7.57
C GLY A 136 11.66 -10.32 -7.84
N SER A 137 12.55 -9.85 -8.71
CA SER A 137 13.81 -10.54 -9.02
C SER A 137 14.96 -10.18 -8.05
N ALA A 138 14.73 -9.32 -7.04
CA ALA A 138 15.75 -8.78 -6.14
C ALA A 138 16.15 -9.73 -4.98
N THR A 139 16.55 -10.96 -5.31
CA THR A 139 16.92 -12.03 -4.34
C THR A 139 17.98 -11.64 -3.30
N ARG A 140 18.97 -10.82 -3.70
CA ARG A 140 20.00 -10.32 -2.77
C ARG A 140 19.43 -9.33 -1.75
N PHE A 141 18.47 -8.52 -2.17
CA PHE A 141 17.80 -7.57 -1.30
C PHE A 141 16.85 -8.29 -0.35
N GLU A 142 16.11 -9.28 -0.84
CA GLU A 142 15.30 -10.19 -0.01
C GLU A 142 16.16 -10.85 1.09
N SER A 143 17.30 -11.41 0.71
CA SER A 143 18.21 -12.08 1.65
C SER A 143 18.69 -11.13 2.74
N ALA A 144 19.04 -9.89 2.38
CA ALA A 144 19.42 -8.87 3.34
C ALA A 144 18.25 -8.48 4.26
N SER A 145 17.05 -8.28 3.71
CA SER A 145 15.85 -7.96 4.48
C SER A 145 15.47 -9.04 5.50
N ARG A 146 15.70 -10.33 5.19
CA ARG A 146 15.45 -11.44 6.13
C ARG A 146 16.39 -11.48 7.33
N THR A 147 17.56 -10.87 7.21
CA THR A 147 18.61 -10.91 8.25
C THR A 147 18.67 -9.66 9.12
N VAL A 148 17.93 -8.61 8.74
CA VAL A 148 17.91 -7.34 9.47
C VAL A 148 16.70 -7.30 10.41
N SER A 149 16.89 -6.63 11.55
CA SER A 149 15.81 -6.19 12.41
C SER A 149 16.00 -4.73 12.77
N PHE A 150 14.92 -4.02 13.03
CA PHE A 150 14.93 -2.59 13.33
C PHE A 150 14.49 -2.34 14.76
N ALA A 151 15.27 -1.56 15.52
CA ALA A 151 14.76 -1.01 16.77
C ALA A 151 13.60 -0.05 16.47
N HIS A 152 12.73 0.18 17.46
CA HIS A 152 11.69 1.21 17.37
C HIS A 152 12.35 2.57 17.08
N GLY A 153 11.81 3.31 16.11
CA GLY A 153 12.37 4.58 15.61
C GLY A 153 13.52 4.44 14.59
N GLN A 154 14.04 3.23 14.35
CA GLN A 154 15.16 3.02 13.43
C GLN A 154 14.71 2.62 12.03
N GLY A 155 15.24 3.30 11.01
CA GLY A 155 14.88 3.03 9.62
C GLY A 155 13.40 3.32 9.33
N LEU A 156 12.94 2.99 8.12
CA LEU A 156 11.54 3.24 7.74
C LEU A 156 10.55 2.45 8.61
N PRO A 157 10.69 1.11 8.80
CA PRO A 157 9.71 0.36 9.58
C PRO A 157 9.66 0.82 11.04
N GLY A 158 10.84 1.01 11.67
CA GLY A 158 10.93 1.44 13.06
C GLY A 158 10.37 2.84 13.28
N ALA A 159 10.63 3.78 12.36
CA ALA A 159 10.09 5.13 12.45
C ALA A 159 8.55 5.14 12.36
N VAL A 160 7.98 4.32 11.46
CA VAL A 160 6.52 4.19 11.31
C VAL A 160 5.89 3.63 12.58
N LEU A 161 6.46 2.56 13.13
CA LEU A 161 5.96 1.96 14.37
C LEU A 161 6.03 2.94 15.54
N ALA A 162 7.19 3.58 15.75
CA ALA A 162 7.39 4.49 16.88
C ALA A 162 6.51 5.73 16.82
N ALA A 163 6.22 6.24 15.63
CA ALA A 163 5.38 7.41 15.46
C ALA A 163 3.88 7.06 15.38
N ASN A 164 3.55 5.79 15.11
CA ASN A 164 2.23 5.34 14.68
C ASN A 164 1.66 6.27 13.57
N THR A 165 2.50 6.62 12.60
CA THR A 165 2.08 7.41 11.44
C THR A 165 2.63 6.79 10.16
N PRO A 166 1.90 6.89 9.05
CA PRO A 166 2.49 6.66 7.73
C PRO A 166 3.65 7.63 7.49
N LEU A 167 4.72 7.13 6.87
CA LEU A 167 5.92 7.93 6.59
C LEU A 167 6.49 7.62 5.21
N MET A 168 7.03 8.65 4.57
CA MET A 168 7.74 8.52 3.32
C MET A 168 9.22 8.84 3.50
N MET A 169 10.08 7.89 3.16
CA MET A 169 11.52 8.08 3.06
C MET A 169 11.93 8.25 1.60
N ARG A 170 12.72 9.29 1.36
CA ARG A 170 13.34 9.58 0.06
C ARG A 170 14.81 9.21 0.12
N ASP A 171 15.35 8.88 -1.04
CA ASP A 171 16.75 8.47 -1.21
C ASP A 171 17.18 7.39 -0.20
N ILE A 172 16.35 6.35 -0.02
CA ILE A 172 16.60 5.28 0.95
C ILE A 172 17.96 4.60 0.74
N ALA A 173 18.43 4.53 -0.50
CA ALA A 173 19.76 4.01 -0.86
C ALA A 173 20.93 4.89 -0.40
N ARG A 174 20.71 6.19 -0.10
CA ARG A 174 21.76 7.14 0.32
C ARG A 174 21.75 7.43 1.81
N SER A 175 20.74 6.95 2.54
CA SER A 175 20.71 7.11 3.99
C SER A 175 21.79 6.25 4.64
N SER A 176 22.75 6.90 5.31
CA SER A 176 23.83 6.25 6.06
C SER A 176 23.32 5.37 7.21
N ASN A 177 22.08 5.58 7.64
CA ASN A 177 21.42 4.85 8.73
C ASN A 177 20.57 3.68 8.22
N PHE A 178 20.54 3.43 6.91
CA PHE A 178 19.79 2.32 6.33
C PHE A 178 20.67 1.07 6.29
N MET A 179 20.37 0.11 7.16
CA MET A 179 21.17 -1.11 7.40
C MET A 179 21.36 -2.02 6.16
N ARG A 180 20.68 -1.72 5.05
CA ARG A 180 20.74 -2.43 3.75
C ARG A 180 20.83 -1.48 2.55
N SER A 181 21.42 -0.31 2.74
CA SER A 181 21.59 0.73 1.70
C SER A 181 22.38 0.27 0.50
N ALA A 182 23.43 -0.53 0.69
CA ALA A 182 24.22 -1.05 -0.44
C ALA A 182 23.39 -1.95 -1.36
N GLN A 183 22.57 -2.85 -0.80
CA GLN A 183 21.71 -3.75 -1.57
C GLN A 183 20.56 -2.99 -2.22
N ALA A 184 19.94 -2.03 -1.50
CA ALA A 184 18.92 -1.15 -2.07
C ALA A 184 19.45 -0.29 -3.21
N ALA A 185 20.66 0.25 -3.07
CA ALA A 185 21.34 1.03 -4.12
C ALA A 185 21.62 0.19 -5.36
N ALA A 186 22.03 -1.08 -5.17
CA ALA A 186 22.36 -1.99 -6.26
C ALA A 186 21.15 -2.31 -7.17
N ILE A 187 19.93 -2.21 -6.65
CA ILE A 187 18.68 -2.39 -7.40
C ILE A 187 17.94 -1.07 -7.64
N GLY A 188 18.59 0.08 -7.42
CA GLY A 188 18.03 1.39 -7.76
C GLY A 188 16.85 1.86 -6.90
N LEU A 189 16.63 1.29 -5.71
CA LEU A 189 15.56 1.74 -4.80
C LEU A 189 15.77 3.20 -4.38
N LYS A 190 14.72 4.01 -4.51
CA LYS A 190 14.77 5.45 -4.19
C LYS A 190 13.78 5.87 -3.12
N THR A 191 12.56 5.38 -3.18
CA THR A 191 11.48 5.84 -2.32
C THR A 191 10.91 4.67 -1.54
N GLY A 192 10.69 4.88 -0.24
CA GLY A 192 9.97 3.94 0.60
C GLY A 192 8.77 4.63 1.25
N LEU A 193 7.60 4.03 1.13
CA LEU A 193 6.42 4.39 1.90
C LEU A 193 6.20 3.32 2.96
N GLY A 194 6.12 3.72 4.22
CA GLY A 194 5.78 2.84 5.32
C GLY A 194 4.40 3.17 5.87
N ILE A 195 3.62 2.13 6.13
CA ILE A 195 2.20 2.19 6.47
C ILE A 195 2.00 1.39 7.76
N PRO A 196 1.58 2.03 8.87
CA PRO A 196 1.16 1.29 10.06
C PRO A 196 -0.20 0.64 9.77
N VAL A 197 -0.27 -0.67 9.94
CA VAL A 197 -1.49 -1.46 9.77
C VAL A 197 -1.87 -2.04 11.13
N PRO A 198 -2.86 -1.45 11.81
CA PRO A 198 -3.44 -2.04 13.01
C PRO A 198 -3.96 -3.45 12.71
N THR A 199 -3.65 -4.37 13.62
CA THR A 199 -4.07 -5.77 13.55
C THR A 199 -5.25 -6.02 14.48
N ALA A 200 -5.94 -7.15 14.29
CA ALA A 200 -7.06 -7.52 15.15
C ALA A 200 -6.67 -7.76 16.63
N SER A 201 -5.39 -8.05 16.93
CA SER A 201 -4.89 -8.21 18.30
C SER A 201 -4.61 -6.89 19.02
N GLY A 202 -4.64 -5.77 18.30
CA GLY A 202 -4.29 -4.44 18.81
C GLY A 202 -2.84 -4.03 18.55
N ASP A 203 -1.99 -4.95 18.05
CA ASP A 203 -0.62 -4.66 17.65
C ASP A 203 -0.57 -3.99 16.26
N ILE A 204 0.55 -3.39 15.90
CA ILE A 204 0.75 -2.74 14.60
C ILE A 204 1.74 -3.54 13.77
N ALA A 205 1.29 -4.05 12.63
CA ALA A 205 2.17 -4.50 11.56
C ALA A 205 2.61 -3.29 10.72
N VAL A 206 3.82 -3.30 10.18
CA VAL A 206 4.26 -2.23 9.26
C VAL A 206 4.40 -2.79 7.85
N VAL A 207 3.60 -2.27 6.92
CA VAL A 207 3.75 -2.56 5.49
C VAL A 207 4.66 -1.50 4.87
N THR A 208 5.70 -1.90 4.14
CA THR A 208 6.51 -0.97 3.35
C THR A 208 6.42 -1.24 1.87
N LEU A 209 6.16 -0.20 1.08
CA LEU A 209 6.23 -0.19 -0.37
C LEU A 209 7.54 0.50 -0.80
N LEU A 210 8.47 -0.26 -1.36
CA LEU A 210 9.78 0.21 -1.79
C LEU A 210 9.88 0.26 -3.31
N SER A 211 10.05 1.48 -3.84
CA SER A 211 10.01 1.77 -5.27
C SER A 211 11.41 2.07 -5.82
N ALA A 212 11.79 1.41 -6.92
CA ALA A 212 12.92 1.82 -7.76
C ALA A 212 12.47 2.83 -8.82
N SER A 213 13.43 3.44 -9.52
CA SER A 213 13.15 4.44 -10.57
C SER A 213 12.81 3.84 -11.93
N ASP A 214 13.32 2.65 -12.22
CA ASP A 214 13.05 1.93 -13.47
C ASP A 214 11.73 1.16 -13.39
N THR A 215 11.30 0.78 -12.18
CA THR A 215 10.12 -0.05 -11.94
C THR A 215 9.34 0.48 -10.73
N PRO A 216 8.62 1.61 -10.91
CA PRO A 216 7.92 2.23 -9.81
C PRO A 216 6.80 1.32 -9.28
N ILE A 217 6.62 1.30 -7.96
CA ILE A 217 5.40 0.68 -7.37
C ILE A 217 4.18 1.54 -7.71
N ALA A 218 4.36 2.86 -7.69
CA ALA A 218 3.37 3.86 -8.08
C ALA A 218 4.09 5.14 -8.51
N HIS A 219 3.44 5.91 -9.38
CA HIS A 219 3.97 7.16 -9.94
C HIS A 219 3.69 8.38 -9.05
N ARG A 220 2.81 8.23 -8.07
CA ARG A 220 2.50 9.26 -7.08
C ARG A 220 2.07 8.60 -5.77
N PHE A 221 2.46 9.22 -4.67
CA PHE A 221 2.08 8.86 -3.32
C PHE A 221 1.62 10.10 -2.56
N GLU A 222 0.61 9.95 -1.73
CA GLU A 222 0.04 10.99 -0.88
C GLU A 222 -0.24 10.43 0.52
N ILE A 223 0.03 11.25 1.53
CA ILE A 223 -0.29 10.97 2.93
C ILE A 223 -1.19 12.10 3.43
N TRP A 224 -2.42 11.73 3.76
CA TRP A 224 -3.43 12.63 4.28
C TRP A 224 -3.66 12.36 5.77
N ASP A 225 -3.57 13.40 6.61
CA ASP A 225 -3.83 13.37 8.05
C ASP A 225 -5.27 13.84 8.29
N ALA A 226 -6.10 12.92 8.77
CA ALA A 226 -7.53 13.11 9.02
C ALA A 226 -7.85 13.20 10.51
N ARG A 227 -6.84 13.16 11.38
CA ARG A 227 -7.04 13.19 12.83
C ARG A 227 -7.67 14.50 13.29
N PRO A 228 -8.55 14.50 14.30
CA PRO A 228 -9.22 15.71 14.77
C PRO A 228 -8.25 16.82 15.22
N GLU A 229 -7.07 16.47 15.74
CA GLU A 229 -6.04 17.44 16.13
C GLU A 229 -5.47 18.20 14.94
N ARG A 230 -5.56 17.61 13.74
CA ARG A 230 -5.08 18.18 12.48
C ARG A 230 -6.15 19.01 11.78
N VAL A 231 -7.38 18.49 11.70
CA VAL A 231 -8.43 19.05 10.82
C VAL A 231 -9.70 19.52 11.54
N GLY A 232 -9.74 19.41 12.87
CA GLY A 232 -10.90 19.75 13.69
C GLY A 232 -12.03 18.72 13.61
N ALA A 233 -13.23 19.12 14.04
CA ALA A 233 -14.38 18.21 14.18
C ALA A 233 -15.03 17.78 12.86
N THR A 234 -14.69 18.41 11.74
CA THR A 234 -15.27 18.08 10.44
C THR A 234 -14.46 16.97 9.79
N ARG A 235 -15.12 15.89 9.35
CA ARG A 235 -14.48 14.82 8.56
C ARG A 235 -13.86 15.40 7.29
N SER A 236 -12.55 15.58 7.34
CA SER A 236 -11.71 16.13 6.29
C SER A 236 -10.31 15.53 6.46
N ALA A 237 -9.42 15.79 5.52
CA ALA A 237 -8.02 15.42 5.67
C ALA A 237 -7.13 16.48 5.05
N GLN A 238 -5.98 16.71 5.69
CA GLN A 238 -4.95 17.61 5.18
C GLN A 238 -3.85 16.79 4.53
N LEU A 239 -3.41 17.16 3.32
CA LEU A 239 -2.22 16.55 2.71
C LEU A 239 -0.99 16.99 3.52
N ILE A 240 -0.34 16.05 4.18
CA ILE A 240 0.84 16.33 5.04
C ILE A 240 2.15 15.92 4.36
N ASP A 241 2.09 14.95 3.45
CA ASP A 241 3.27 14.48 2.74
C ASP A 241 2.89 13.86 1.39
N GLY A 242 3.83 13.78 0.46
CA GLY A 242 3.62 13.11 -0.82
C GLY A 242 4.70 13.37 -1.86
N LEU A 243 4.80 12.49 -2.84
CA LEU A 243 5.75 12.61 -3.95
C LEU A 243 5.00 12.28 -5.24
N CYS A 244 5.21 13.08 -6.27
CA CYS A 244 4.67 12.87 -7.60
C CYS A 244 5.83 12.83 -8.58
N GLU A 245 5.91 11.79 -9.41
CA GLU A 245 6.95 11.70 -10.43
C GLU A 245 6.88 12.86 -11.42
N ARG A 246 5.66 13.29 -11.79
CA ARG A 246 5.41 14.37 -12.75
C ARG A 246 5.63 15.77 -12.15
N HIS A 247 5.28 15.97 -10.87
CA HIS A 247 5.23 17.31 -10.24
C HIS A 247 6.26 17.50 -9.11
N GLY A 248 7.00 16.46 -8.74
CA GLY A 248 7.95 16.48 -7.64
C GLY A 248 7.26 16.47 -6.26
N ALA A 249 7.75 17.32 -5.37
CA ALA A 249 7.32 17.40 -3.97
C ALA A 249 5.85 17.81 -3.83
N LEU A 250 5.09 17.05 -3.04
CA LEU A 250 3.72 17.43 -2.64
C LEU A 250 3.63 17.89 -1.18
N TRP A 251 4.71 17.72 -0.41
CA TRP A 251 4.76 18.18 0.98
C TRP A 251 4.83 19.69 1.09
N PRO A 252 4.34 20.25 2.21
CA PRO A 252 4.48 21.67 2.48
C PRO A 252 5.93 22.12 2.51
N GLN A 253 6.23 23.24 1.85
CA GLN A 253 7.56 23.86 1.86
C GLN A 253 7.83 24.70 3.11
N GLN A 254 6.82 24.90 3.96
CA GLN A 254 6.88 25.72 5.16
C GLN A 254 6.22 24.98 6.33
N ASN A 255 6.69 25.27 7.55
CA ASN A 255 6.12 24.76 8.79
C ASN A 255 5.87 25.93 9.75
N PRO A 256 4.61 26.29 10.07
CA PRO A 256 3.37 25.64 9.61
C PRO A 256 3.11 25.84 8.11
N PRO A 257 2.32 24.95 7.47
CA PRO A 257 1.93 25.10 6.08
C PRO A 257 1.01 26.32 5.87
N ILE A 258 1.17 26.99 4.73
CA ILE A 258 0.24 28.04 4.25
C ILE A 258 -0.72 27.37 3.26
N ASP A 259 -2.03 27.50 3.50
CA ASP A 259 -3.12 26.96 2.66
C ASP A 259 -2.87 25.52 2.17
N PRO A 260 -2.69 24.55 3.09
CA PRO A 260 -2.42 23.18 2.71
C PRO A 260 -3.59 22.57 1.92
N PRO A 261 -3.34 21.65 0.96
CA PRO A 261 -4.41 20.94 0.29
C PRO A 261 -5.31 20.19 1.26
N MET A 262 -6.62 20.38 1.12
CA MET A 262 -7.64 19.77 1.96
C MET A 262 -8.55 18.87 1.12
N ALA A 263 -8.84 17.68 1.64
CA ALA A 263 -9.90 16.81 1.17
C ALA A 263 -11.09 16.90 2.14
N HIS A 264 -12.30 16.84 1.61
CA HIS A 264 -13.53 16.86 2.42
C HIS A 264 -14.34 15.61 2.14
N VAL A 265 -15.05 15.14 3.17
CA VAL A 265 -15.93 13.98 3.07
C VAL A 265 -16.84 14.06 1.81
N TRP A 266 -16.94 12.94 1.10
CA TRP A 266 -17.70 12.75 -0.14
C TRP A 266 -17.24 13.57 -1.37
N LYS A 267 -16.15 14.35 -1.26
CA LYS A 267 -15.58 15.10 -2.38
C LYS A 267 -14.34 14.41 -2.94
N GLY A 268 -14.46 13.89 -4.16
CA GLY A 268 -13.38 13.17 -4.83
C GLY A 268 -13.00 11.85 -4.12
N PRO A 269 -11.95 11.18 -4.58
CA PRO A 269 -11.60 9.84 -4.11
C PRO A 269 -11.21 9.79 -2.63
N ILE A 270 -10.38 10.72 -2.17
CA ILE A 270 -10.03 10.83 -0.74
C ILE A 270 -11.28 11.11 0.10
N GLY A 271 -12.18 11.97 -0.39
CA GLY A 271 -13.46 12.23 0.24
C GLY A 271 -14.36 10.99 0.36
N GLN A 272 -14.34 10.08 -0.62
CA GLN A 272 -15.06 8.81 -0.53
C GLN A 272 -14.53 7.95 0.62
N VAL A 273 -13.21 7.83 0.75
CA VAL A 273 -12.58 7.11 1.87
C VAL A 273 -12.94 7.73 3.22
N LEU A 274 -12.93 9.06 3.33
CA LEU A 274 -13.37 9.77 4.53
C LEU A 274 -14.84 9.52 4.88
N GLY A 275 -15.68 9.28 3.88
CA GLY A 275 -17.10 9.04 4.05
C GLY A 275 -17.41 7.61 4.47
N THR A 276 -16.80 6.64 3.80
CA THR A 276 -17.07 5.20 3.99
C THR A 276 -16.23 4.58 5.11
N GLY A 277 -15.02 5.11 5.34
CA GLY A 277 -14.00 4.46 6.16
C GLY A 277 -13.42 3.19 5.54
N LEU A 278 -13.64 2.98 4.23
CA LEU A 278 -13.19 1.81 3.48
C LEU A 278 -12.10 2.20 2.47
N PRO A 279 -11.23 1.25 2.06
CA PRO A 279 -10.41 1.44 0.87
C PRO A 279 -11.26 1.82 -0.33
N HIS A 280 -10.70 2.62 -1.22
CA HIS A 280 -11.33 2.99 -2.47
C HIS A 280 -10.34 2.83 -3.62
N VAL A 281 -10.82 2.26 -4.72
CA VAL A 281 -10.06 2.10 -5.95
C VAL A 281 -10.77 2.90 -7.03
N LYS A 282 -10.00 3.52 -7.92
CA LYS A 282 -10.58 4.30 -9.00
C LYS A 282 -9.77 4.09 -10.25
N ASN A 283 -10.47 3.82 -11.35
CA ASN A 283 -9.90 3.36 -12.62
C ASN A 283 -10.34 4.22 -13.83
N ASN A 284 -10.94 5.39 -13.59
CA ASN A 284 -11.57 6.19 -14.65
C ASN A 284 -11.17 7.67 -14.65
N GLY A 285 -10.00 8.04 -14.11
CA GLY A 285 -9.38 9.38 -14.16
C GLY A 285 -10.17 10.56 -13.56
N ALA A 286 -11.48 10.44 -13.37
CA ALA A 286 -12.39 11.54 -13.11
C ALA A 286 -12.26 12.07 -11.68
N GLY A 287 -11.61 13.21 -11.48
CA GLY A 287 -11.28 13.72 -10.14
C GLY A 287 -9.96 13.18 -9.59
N LEU A 288 -9.15 12.55 -10.44
CA LEU A 288 -7.73 12.34 -10.20
C LEU A 288 -6.93 13.56 -10.67
N PRO A 289 -5.69 13.77 -10.16
CA PRO A 289 -4.77 14.73 -10.76
C PRO A 289 -4.55 14.44 -12.25
N ALA A 290 -4.31 15.48 -13.05
CA ALA A 290 -4.11 15.34 -14.49
C ALA A 290 -2.97 14.35 -14.81
N GLY A 291 -3.22 13.47 -15.79
CA GLY A 291 -2.26 12.45 -16.21
C GLY A 291 -2.27 11.16 -15.38
N TYR A 292 -3.26 10.99 -14.50
CA TYR A 292 -3.50 9.75 -13.76
C TYR A 292 -4.90 9.20 -14.05
N THR A 293 -4.98 7.91 -14.33
CA THR A 293 -6.23 7.19 -14.63
C THR A 293 -6.62 6.22 -13.51
N SER A 294 -5.62 5.74 -12.77
CA SER A 294 -5.78 4.81 -11.64
C SER A 294 -5.29 5.39 -10.31
N MET A 295 -5.99 5.05 -9.23
CA MET A 295 -5.49 5.21 -7.86
C MET A 295 -6.07 4.17 -6.91
N VAL A 296 -5.31 3.90 -5.85
CA VAL A 296 -5.77 3.19 -4.65
C VAL A 296 -5.66 4.15 -3.47
N ALA A 297 -6.69 4.22 -2.63
CA ALA A 297 -6.67 4.95 -1.38
C ALA A 297 -7.01 4.00 -0.21
N LEU A 298 -6.10 3.92 0.76
CA LEU A 298 -6.18 3.05 1.92
C LEU A 298 -6.38 3.89 3.20
N PRO A 299 -7.51 3.74 3.92
CA PRO A 299 -7.66 4.31 5.25
C PRO A 299 -6.83 3.55 6.28
N ILE A 300 -6.29 4.28 7.24
CA ILE A 300 -5.70 3.76 8.47
C ILE A 300 -6.58 4.26 9.62
N HIS A 301 -7.17 3.34 10.36
CA HIS A 301 -7.90 3.68 11.58
C HIS A 301 -6.97 3.59 12.78
N GLN A 302 -7.13 4.49 13.74
CA GLN A 302 -6.54 4.37 15.07
C GLN A 302 -7.72 4.30 16.03
N GLU A 303 -7.82 3.18 16.75
CA GLU A 303 -9.05 2.82 17.47
C GLU A 303 -10.25 2.80 16.50
N ALA A 304 -11.30 3.57 16.80
CA ALA A 304 -12.49 3.67 15.96
C ALA A 304 -12.41 4.78 14.90
N ASP A 305 -11.41 5.67 14.97
CA ASP A 305 -11.32 6.86 14.15
C ASP A 305 -10.40 6.68 12.94
N LEU A 306 -10.83 7.19 11.79
CA LEU A 306 -9.99 7.26 10.59
C LEU A 306 -8.92 8.33 10.81
N ALA A 307 -7.67 7.88 11.02
CA ALA A 307 -6.55 8.75 11.32
C ALA A 307 -5.82 9.24 10.06
N TYR A 308 -5.64 8.35 9.07
CA TYR A 308 -4.93 8.69 7.84
C TYR A 308 -5.59 8.11 6.60
N VAL A 309 -5.36 8.74 5.45
CA VAL A 309 -5.59 8.15 4.13
C VAL A 309 -4.29 8.16 3.36
N ILE A 310 -3.88 6.98 2.89
CA ILE A 310 -2.73 6.82 2.01
C ILE A 310 -3.23 6.61 0.60
N ALA A 311 -2.78 7.42 -0.34
CA ALA A 311 -3.12 7.22 -1.74
C ALA A 311 -1.88 6.99 -2.58
N TRP A 312 -1.97 6.07 -3.53
CA TRP A 312 -0.96 5.88 -4.56
C TRP A 312 -1.61 5.70 -5.92
N TYR A 313 -0.91 6.16 -6.96
CA TYR A 313 -1.44 6.25 -8.32
C TYR A 313 -0.62 5.37 -9.26
N LEU A 314 -1.31 4.47 -9.94
CA LEU A 314 -0.72 3.43 -10.78
C LEU A 314 -0.47 3.89 -12.21
#